data_AF-A0A7S3Y3I2-F1
#
_entry.id   AF-A0A7S3Y3I2-F1
#
_cell.length_a   1.000
_cell.length_b   1.000
_cell.length_c   1.000
_cell.angle_alpha   90.00
_cell.angle_beta   90.00
_cell.angle_gamma   90.00
#
_symmetry.space_group_name_H-M   'P 1'
#
loop_
_entity.id
_entity.type
_entity.pdbx_description
1 polymer ?
#
loop_
_entity_poly.entity_id
_entity_poly.type
_entity_poly.pdbx_seq_one_letter_code
_entity_poly.pdbx_strand_id
1 'polypeptide(L)'
;MIYRSFICALLLFVAPAAAFLQSDASQRASSGGSALRMAAAEEGAPAVGRRDFFAGAAALGLGAGLMDALPAAAAPAPAKEAALKGYGDRLRRIARTLDELQRDIFNEDWEFVATYPATFRAFVPVFTRYTDARFEGEGEADRQSRVALRYEVGRLFGAVERLKRAAEKKDPREAQAAFAQISVAYDRYLKAGYLYDAYDPVTSTEKFFADVPDSALRFAPPAADPPKIKDLVLLTAGPDKGKTGTLIGLEETLGSKGEKKKSGIVKLDNTIGRVSKIREIKVVPYAIVAKRLDTEGERDAVFSIKK
;
A
#
# COMPACT_ATOMS: atom_id res chain seq x y z
N MET A 1 -61.17 35.33 -1.88
CA MET A 1 -61.03 36.80 -1.97
C MET A 1 -60.58 37.32 -0.60
N ILE A 2 -59.35 37.87 -0.56
CA ILE A 2 -58.81 39.01 0.23
C ILE A 2 -59.22 39.09 1.74
N TYR A 3 -58.34 39.03 2.77
CA TYR A 3 -57.15 39.83 3.15
C TYR A 3 -56.33 39.01 4.19
N ARG A 4 -55.01 38.79 4.08
CA ARG A 4 -53.85 39.62 4.52
C ARG A 4 -53.90 40.11 5.98
N SER A 5 -52.96 39.66 6.83
CA SER A 5 -51.86 40.49 7.41
C SER A 5 -51.30 40.02 8.77
N PHE A 6 -49.95 39.98 8.82
CA PHE A 6 -49.03 40.25 9.95
C PHE A 6 -49.10 39.36 11.21
N ILE A 7 -47.99 38.82 11.72
CA ILE A 7 -47.08 39.52 12.65
C ILE A 7 -45.66 38.91 12.61
N CYS A 8 -44.66 39.79 12.47
CA CYS A 8 -43.25 39.55 12.79
C CYS A 8 -43.04 39.42 14.30
N ALA A 9 -42.20 38.50 14.74
CA ALA A 9 -41.56 38.59 16.05
C ALA A 9 -40.06 38.26 15.94
N LEU A 10 -39.27 39.28 16.23
CA LEU A 10 -37.82 39.36 16.28
C LEU A 10 -37.42 39.44 17.77
N LEU A 11 -36.68 38.47 18.29
CA LEU A 11 -35.97 38.49 19.59
C LEU A 11 -34.75 37.55 19.42
N LEU A 12 -33.48 37.97 19.26
CA LEU A 12 -32.53 38.75 20.06
C LEU A 12 -32.17 38.15 21.44
N PHE A 13 -30.85 37.98 21.65
CA PHE A 13 -30.07 37.71 22.89
C PHE A 13 -30.18 36.26 23.45
N VAL A 14 -29.13 35.56 23.90
CA VAL A 14 -27.92 35.91 24.67
C VAL A 14 -26.81 34.86 24.43
N ALA A 15 -25.56 35.29 24.34
CA ALA A 15 -24.37 34.44 24.58
C ALA A 15 -23.82 34.70 25.99
N PRO A 16 -23.19 33.71 26.63
CA PRO A 16 -22.15 34.00 27.60
C PRO A 16 -20.81 33.36 27.23
N ALA A 17 -19.78 34.20 27.31
CA ALA A 17 -18.37 33.82 27.35
C ALA A 17 -17.97 33.46 28.79
N ALA A 18 -17.15 32.42 28.93
CA ALA A 18 -16.20 32.22 30.05
C ALA A 18 -15.07 31.34 29.47
N ALA A 19 -13.89 31.88 29.18
CA ALA A 19 -12.82 32.24 30.10
C ALA A 19 -12.36 31.04 30.97
N PHE A 20 -11.32 30.34 30.50
CA PHE A 20 -10.44 29.58 31.38
C PHE A 20 -8.98 29.89 30.99
N LEU A 21 -8.30 30.57 31.93
CA LEU A 21 -6.91 30.97 31.89
C LEU A 21 -6.02 29.86 32.48
N GLN A 22 -4.89 29.67 31.80
CA GLN A 22 -3.54 29.32 32.25
C GLN A 22 -3.31 28.76 33.67
N SER A 23 -2.53 27.68 33.72
CA SER A 23 -1.45 27.56 34.72
C SER A 23 -0.17 27.05 34.05
N ASP A 24 0.94 27.52 34.62
CA ASP A 24 2.25 27.73 34.02
C ASP A 24 3.22 26.54 34.14
N ALA A 25 4.15 26.54 33.19
CA ALA A 25 5.59 26.38 33.34
C ALA A 25 6.24 25.21 34.12
N SER A 26 7.14 24.57 33.38
CA SER A 26 8.51 24.20 33.74
C SER A 26 8.78 22.84 34.39
N GLN A 27 9.37 21.95 33.60
CA GLN A 27 10.62 21.31 34.00
C GLN A 27 11.53 21.05 32.79
N ARG A 28 12.82 21.28 33.03
CA ARG A 28 13.94 21.37 32.10
C ARG A 28 14.54 19.99 31.77
N ALA A 29 15.07 19.91 30.55
CA ALA A 29 16.39 19.38 30.16
C ALA A 29 16.69 17.87 30.17
N SER A 30 17.57 17.54 29.22
CA SER A 30 18.24 16.25 28.93
C SER A 30 17.32 15.24 28.22
N SER A 31 17.69 14.56 27.14
CA SER A 31 18.99 14.29 26.52
C SER A 31 18.75 13.60 25.17
N GLY A 32 19.68 13.73 24.23
CA GLY A 32 19.92 12.68 23.24
C GLY A 32 19.27 12.88 21.88
N GLY A 33 19.85 13.77 21.08
CA GLY A 33 19.75 13.65 19.63
C GLY A 33 20.43 12.37 19.17
N SER A 34 19.72 11.56 18.38
CA SER A 34 20.34 10.56 17.52
C SER A 34 19.63 10.60 16.17
N ALA A 35 20.08 11.55 15.35
CA ALA A 35 19.80 11.55 13.93
C ALA A 35 20.68 10.45 13.30
N LEU A 36 20.05 9.34 12.94
CA LEU A 36 20.65 8.32 12.08
C LEU A 36 20.90 8.94 10.69
N ARG A 37 22.08 9.54 10.55
CA ARG A 37 22.74 9.81 9.27
C ARG A 37 23.12 8.45 8.66
N MET A 38 22.36 7.98 7.68
CA MET A 38 22.84 6.98 6.74
C MET A 38 23.67 7.71 5.70
N ALA A 39 24.99 7.66 5.89
CA ALA A 39 25.96 8.10 4.91
C ALA A 39 25.87 7.20 3.67
N ALA A 40 25.74 7.85 2.52
CA ALA A 40 26.05 7.24 1.23
C ALA A 40 27.56 7.00 1.17
N ALA A 41 27.95 5.74 0.96
CA ALA A 41 29.27 5.37 0.50
C ALA A 41 29.07 4.58 -0.80
N GLU A 42 29.26 5.28 -1.92
CA GLU A 42 29.75 4.65 -3.14
C GLU A 42 31.22 4.30 -2.91
N GLU A 43 31.57 3.03 -3.07
CA GLU A 43 32.84 2.66 -3.71
C GLU A 43 32.76 1.20 -4.16
N GLY A 44 33.16 0.99 -5.41
CA GLY A 44 32.98 -0.25 -6.14
C GLY A 44 33.87 -1.38 -5.64
N ALA A 45 33.35 -2.60 -5.74
CA ALA A 45 34.14 -3.82 -5.75
C ALA A 45 33.58 -4.79 -6.80
N PRO A 46 34.46 -5.51 -7.52
CA PRO A 46 34.13 -6.21 -8.76
C PRO A 46 33.34 -7.50 -8.53
N ALA A 47 32.55 -7.86 -9.54
CA ALA A 47 31.87 -9.14 -9.67
C ALA A 47 32.88 -10.30 -9.68
N VAL A 48 32.87 -11.12 -8.63
CA VAL A 48 33.60 -12.40 -8.58
C VAL A 48 32.62 -13.53 -8.85
N GLY A 49 32.83 -14.22 -9.97
CA GLY A 49 32.05 -15.36 -10.41
C GLY A 49 32.19 -16.55 -9.46
N ARG A 50 31.04 -17.14 -9.10
CA ARG A 50 30.95 -18.34 -8.27
C ARG A 50 30.90 -19.57 -9.16
N ARG A 51 32.06 -20.05 -9.58
CA ARG A 51 32.26 -21.41 -10.13
C ARG A 51 33.49 -22.03 -9.46
N ASP A 52 33.37 -23.32 -9.22
CA ASP A 52 34.44 -24.28 -8.91
C ASP A 52 34.98 -24.28 -7.46
N PHE A 53 34.29 -25.01 -6.58
CA PHE A 53 34.91 -25.59 -5.37
C PHE A 53 34.15 -26.84 -4.92
N PHE A 54 34.31 -27.95 -5.64
CA PHE A 54 34.11 -29.29 -5.10
C PHE A 54 35.05 -30.26 -5.83
N ALA A 55 36.27 -30.37 -5.33
CA ALA A 55 37.16 -31.50 -5.64
C ALA A 55 38.10 -31.74 -4.44
N GLY A 56 38.02 -32.96 -3.90
CA GLY A 56 39.15 -33.64 -3.26
C GLY A 56 39.36 -33.41 -1.77
N ALA A 57 38.88 -34.36 -0.96
CA ALA A 57 39.67 -34.96 0.12
C ALA A 57 39.03 -36.27 0.58
N ALA A 58 39.64 -37.39 0.17
CA ALA A 58 39.48 -38.68 0.82
C ALA A 58 40.72 -38.93 1.67
N ALA A 59 40.55 -39.26 2.95
CA ALA A 59 41.26 -40.35 3.67
C ALA A 59 41.06 -40.28 5.19
N LEU A 60 40.40 -41.34 5.70
CA LEU A 60 40.72 -42.15 6.87
C LEU A 60 41.01 -41.51 8.24
N GLY A 61 40.12 -41.84 9.20
CA GLY A 61 40.39 -41.80 10.63
C GLY A 61 39.38 -42.66 11.39
N LEU A 62 39.76 -43.91 11.68
CA LEU A 62 39.05 -44.85 12.57
C LEU A 62 39.01 -44.30 14.00
N GLY A 63 37.81 -44.08 14.52
CA GLY A 63 37.56 -43.72 15.92
C GLY A 63 36.18 -44.20 16.34
N ALA A 64 36.11 -45.41 16.87
CA ALA A 64 34.92 -45.94 17.53
C ALA A 64 34.77 -45.28 18.90
N GLY A 65 33.67 -44.55 19.12
CA GLY A 65 33.35 -43.95 20.41
C GLY A 65 32.01 -43.21 20.38
N LEU A 66 31.00 -43.81 21.00
CA LEU A 66 29.78 -43.17 21.53
C LEU A 66 29.08 -42.16 20.60
N MET A 67 28.38 -42.70 19.60
CA MET A 67 27.27 -42.00 18.95
C MET A 67 26.07 -42.01 19.90
N ASP A 68 26.06 -41.08 20.86
CA ASP A 68 24.80 -40.64 21.45
C ASP A 68 23.99 -40.02 20.31
N ALA A 69 22.99 -40.78 19.86
CA ALA A 69 22.09 -40.38 18.80
C ALA A 69 21.33 -39.12 19.26
N LEU A 70 21.87 -37.95 18.90
CA LEU A 70 21.12 -36.71 18.93
C LEU A 70 19.78 -36.98 18.21
N PRO A 71 18.63 -36.73 18.86
CA PRO A 71 17.34 -36.98 18.24
C PRO A 71 17.29 -36.13 16.97
N ALA A 72 17.25 -36.81 15.82
CA ALA A 72 16.94 -36.18 14.55
C ALA A 72 15.57 -35.52 14.72
N ALA A 73 15.55 -34.20 14.91
CA ALA A 73 14.34 -33.42 15.07
C ALA A 73 13.47 -33.64 13.83
N ALA A 74 12.41 -34.42 14.01
CA ALA A 74 11.50 -34.88 12.98
C ALA A 74 10.90 -33.68 12.24
N ALA A 75 10.99 -33.69 10.91
CA ALA A 75 10.58 -32.62 10.02
C ALA A 75 9.07 -32.26 10.17
N PRO A 76 8.73 -31.06 10.68
CA PRO A 76 7.36 -30.53 10.63
C PRO A 76 7.12 -29.63 9.38
N ALA A 77 8.06 -29.60 8.43
CA ALA A 77 8.07 -28.67 7.31
C ALA A 77 6.84 -28.71 6.36
N PRO A 78 6.27 -29.86 5.96
CA PRO A 78 5.25 -29.87 4.91
C PRO A 78 3.90 -29.30 5.35
N ALA A 79 3.50 -29.50 6.61
CA ALA A 79 2.23 -29.00 7.12
C ALA A 79 2.23 -27.47 7.26
N LYS A 80 3.35 -26.90 7.72
CA LYS A 80 3.51 -25.45 7.87
C LYS A 80 3.50 -24.74 6.52
N GLU A 81 4.24 -25.26 5.55
CA GLU A 81 4.29 -24.67 4.21
C GLU A 81 2.93 -24.72 3.51
N ALA A 82 2.21 -25.84 3.63
CA ALA A 82 0.85 -25.97 3.14
C ALA A 82 -0.11 -24.97 3.81
N ALA A 83 -0.01 -24.76 5.13
CA ALA A 83 -0.81 -23.78 5.84
C ALA A 83 -0.49 -22.34 5.40
N LEU A 84 0.79 -21.99 5.28
CA LEU A 84 1.23 -20.69 4.78
C LEU A 84 0.72 -20.41 3.37
N LYS A 85 0.78 -21.41 2.48
CA LYS A 85 0.20 -21.33 1.15
C LYS A 85 -1.30 -21.08 1.22
N GLY A 86 -2.04 -21.84 2.03
CA GLY A 86 -3.49 -21.68 2.18
C GLY A 86 -3.90 -20.29 2.70
N TYR A 87 -3.17 -19.75 3.68
CA TYR A 87 -3.40 -18.39 4.17
C TYR A 87 -3.00 -17.33 3.13
N GLY A 88 -1.86 -17.50 2.46
CA GLY A 88 -1.41 -16.59 1.41
C GLY A 88 -2.39 -16.51 0.24
N ASP A 89 -2.89 -17.66 -0.23
CA ASP A 89 -3.90 -17.74 -1.29
C ASP A 89 -5.21 -17.04 -0.88
N ARG A 90 -5.60 -17.15 0.40
CA ARG A 90 -6.76 -16.42 0.94
C ARG A 90 -6.52 -14.92 0.98
N LEU A 91 -5.33 -14.48 1.37
CA LEU A 91 -4.98 -13.05 1.43
C LEU A 91 -4.96 -12.44 0.04
N ARG A 92 -4.33 -13.08 -0.95
CA ARG A 92 -4.36 -12.63 -2.36
C ARG A 92 -5.78 -12.50 -2.92
N ARG A 93 -6.71 -13.32 -2.38
CA ARG A 93 -8.18 -13.16 -2.38
C ARG A 93 -8.69 -11.73 -2.45
N ILE A 94 -8.18 -10.94 -1.51
CA ILE A 94 -8.63 -9.59 -1.16
C ILE A 94 -8.49 -8.64 -2.36
N ALA A 95 -7.53 -8.89 -3.26
CA ALA A 95 -7.36 -8.07 -4.47
C ALA A 95 -8.66 -8.00 -5.28
N ARG A 96 -9.35 -9.13 -5.50
CA ARG A 96 -10.62 -9.14 -6.25
C ARG A 96 -11.70 -8.33 -5.54
N THR A 97 -11.80 -8.46 -4.22
CA THR A 97 -12.74 -7.69 -3.39
C THR A 97 -12.45 -6.18 -3.47
N LEU A 98 -11.19 -5.77 -3.53
CA LEU A 98 -10.82 -4.36 -3.71
C LEU A 98 -11.24 -3.84 -5.10
N ASP A 99 -11.22 -4.69 -6.11
CA ASP A 99 -11.59 -4.31 -7.47
C ASP A 99 -13.08 -4.09 -7.63
N GLU A 100 -13.87 -4.98 -7.02
CA GLU A 100 -15.32 -4.84 -6.91
C GLU A 100 -15.67 -3.58 -6.11
N LEU A 101 -15.03 -3.38 -4.96
CA LEU A 101 -15.21 -2.16 -4.15
C LEU A 101 -14.89 -0.89 -4.95
N GLN A 102 -13.79 -0.87 -5.70
CA GLN A 102 -13.42 0.29 -6.52
C GLN A 102 -14.53 0.62 -7.52
N ARG A 103 -15.02 -0.39 -8.24
CA ARG A 103 -16.09 -0.23 -9.23
C ARG A 103 -17.36 0.30 -8.56
N ASP A 104 -17.76 -0.30 -7.44
CA ASP A 104 -19.00 0.04 -6.76
C ASP A 104 -18.92 1.46 -6.15
N ILE A 105 -17.75 1.89 -5.63
CA ILE A 105 -17.52 3.29 -5.23
C ILE A 105 -17.61 4.22 -6.45
N PHE A 106 -17.07 3.81 -7.61
CA PHE A 106 -17.05 4.65 -8.80
C PHE A 106 -18.42 4.83 -9.43
N ASN A 107 -19.29 3.81 -9.30
CA ASN A 107 -20.69 3.82 -9.72
C ASN A 107 -21.65 4.37 -8.64
N GLU A 108 -21.13 4.67 -7.45
CA GLU A 108 -21.92 5.12 -6.30
C GLU A 108 -23.00 4.10 -5.86
N ASP A 109 -22.68 2.82 -5.98
CA ASP A 109 -23.54 1.70 -5.60
C ASP A 109 -23.49 1.46 -4.07
N TRP A 110 -23.99 2.44 -3.30
CA TRP A 110 -23.83 2.52 -1.85
C TRP A 110 -24.33 1.31 -1.05
N GLU A 111 -25.35 0.61 -1.57
CA GLU A 111 -25.86 -0.63 -0.96
C GLU A 111 -24.77 -1.71 -0.93
N PHE A 112 -24.04 -1.90 -2.03
CA PHE A 112 -22.91 -2.83 -2.09
C PHE A 112 -21.73 -2.31 -1.28
N VAL A 113 -21.38 -1.01 -1.42
CA VAL A 113 -20.27 -0.38 -0.68
C VAL A 113 -20.40 -0.61 0.84
N ALA A 114 -21.62 -0.54 1.38
CA ALA A 114 -21.90 -0.75 2.80
C ALA A 114 -21.61 -2.19 3.30
N THR A 115 -21.54 -3.19 2.42
CA THR A 115 -21.27 -4.59 2.81
C THR A 115 -19.78 -4.90 3.00
N TYR A 116 -18.90 -4.20 2.27
CA TYR A 116 -17.47 -4.49 2.24
C TYR A 116 -16.75 -4.41 3.61
N PRO A 117 -17.09 -3.47 4.53
CA PRO A 117 -16.45 -3.45 5.84
C PRO A 117 -16.57 -4.77 6.61
N ALA A 118 -17.74 -5.42 6.56
CA ALA A 118 -17.94 -6.73 7.18
C ALA A 118 -17.11 -7.82 6.47
N THR A 119 -17.10 -7.79 5.13
CA THR A 119 -16.29 -8.70 4.31
C THR A 119 -14.80 -8.61 4.64
N PHE A 120 -14.23 -7.40 4.77
CA PHE A 120 -12.83 -7.24 5.15
C PHE A 120 -12.53 -7.73 6.56
N ARG A 121 -13.42 -7.46 7.53
CA ARG A 121 -13.21 -7.91 8.92
C ARG A 121 -13.11 -9.43 9.04
N ALA A 122 -13.77 -10.19 8.16
CA ALA A 122 -13.63 -11.64 8.12
C ALA A 122 -12.20 -12.13 7.78
N PHE A 123 -11.33 -11.26 7.22
CA PHE A 123 -9.93 -11.58 6.95
C PHE A 123 -8.98 -11.33 8.12
N VAL A 124 -9.40 -10.64 9.19
CA VAL A 124 -8.53 -10.36 10.36
C VAL A 124 -7.84 -11.63 10.88
N PRO A 125 -8.52 -12.76 11.12
CA PRO A 125 -7.86 -13.96 11.62
C PRO A 125 -6.87 -14.56 10.61
N VAL A 126 -7.05 -14.31 9.30
CA VAL A 126 -6.16 -14.80 8.25
C VAL A 126 -4.85 -14.01 8.26
N PHE A 127 -4.92 -12.68 8.42
CA PHE A 127 -3.74 -11.82 8.58
C PHE A 127 -2.90 -12.24 9.79
N THR A 128 -3.55 -12.42 10.95
CA THR A 128 -2.88 -12.84 12.19
C THR A 128 -2.20 -14.19 12.03
N ARG A 129 -2.94 -15.22 11.59
CA ARG A 129 -2.40 -16.58 11.42
C ARG A 129 -1.28 -16.64 10.40
N TYR A 130 -1.37 -15.90 9.30
CA TYR A 130 -0.30 -15.83 8.32
C TYR A 130 0.95 -15.20 8.92
N THR A 131 0.81 -14.05 9.56
CA THR A 131 1.93 -13.30 10.15
C THR A 131 2.65 -14.13 11.20
N ASP A 132 1.91 -14.74 12.12
CA ASP A 132 2.48 -15.54 13.21
C ASP A 132 3.13 -16.83 12.69
N ALA A 133 2.53 -17.50 11.69
CA ALA A 133 3.12 -18.70 11.09
C ALA A 133 4.35 -18.40 10.21
N ARG A 134 4.39 -17.24 9.55
CA ARG A 134 5.46 -16.88 8.62
C ARG A 134 6.73 -16.48 9.36
N PHE A 135 6.56 -15.76 10.47
CA PHE A 135 7.62 -15.22 11.30
C PHE A 135 7.43 -15.77 12.71
N GLU A 136 7.76 -17.05 12.91
CA GLU A 136 7.57 -17.74 14.19
C GLU A 136 8.78 -17.61 15.14
N GLY A 137 9.90 -17.09 14.64
CA GLY A 137 11.13 -16.96 15.40
C GLY A 137 11.05 -15.88 16.48
N GLU A 138 11.84 -16.08 17.53
CA GLU A 138 12.05 -15.10 18.60
C GLU A 138 13.18 -14.10 18.29
N GLY A 139 13.84 -14.28 17.14
CA GLY A 139 14.88 -13.38 16.65
C GLY A 139 14.34 -11.96 16.38
N GLU A 140 15.22 -10.98 16.47
CA GLU A 140 14.84 -9.57 16.32
C GLU A 140 14.21 -9.26 14.96
N ALA A 141 14.73 -9.86 13.88
CA ALA A 141 14.18 -9.69 12.54
C ALA A 141 12.71 -10.15 12.45
N ASP A 142 12.39 -11.35 12.94
CA ASP A 142 11.03 -11.88 12.95
C ASP A 142 10.09 -11.02 13.80
N ARG A 143 10.55 -10.57 14.97
CA ARG A 143 9.78 -9.63 15.82
C ARG A 143 9.46 -8.34 15.09
N GLN A 144 10.45 -7.72 14.45
CA GLN A 144 10.27 -6.48 13.69
C GLN A 144 9.34 -6.68 12.49
N SER A 145 9.46 -7.80 11.77
CA SER A 145 8.54 -8.15 10.67
C SER A 145 7.11 -8.31 11.15
N ARG A 146 6.86 -8.99 12.27
CA ARG A 146 5.52 -9.11 12.87
C ARG A 146 4.95 -7.74 13.24
N VAL A 147 5.75 -6.87 13.85
CA VAL A 147 5.32 -5.51 14.22
C VAL A 147 4.97 -4.69 12.98
N ALA A 148 5.82 -4.69 11.96
CA ALA A 148 5.58 -3.96 10.72
C ALA A 148 4.32 -4.45 9.98
N LEU A 149 4.12 -5.77 9.89
CA LEU A 149 2.93 -6.34 9.28
C LEU A 149 1.65 -6.01 10.05
N ARG A 150 1.69 -6.09 11.39
CA ARG A 150 0.55 -5.71 12.25
C ARG A 150 0.23 -4.22 12.15
N TYR A 151 1.24 -3.37 11.97
CA TYR A 151 1.04 -1.95 11.71
C TYR A 151 0.28 -1.71 10.40
N GLU A 152 0.67 -2.37 9.31
CA GLU A 152 -0.07 -2.27 8.03
C GLU A 152 -1.49 -2.85 8.11
N VAL A 153 -1.69 -3.95 8.84
CA VAL A 153 -3.04 -4.49 9.14
C VAL A 153 -3.87 -3.45 9.90
N GLY A 154 -3.30 -2.80 10.93
CA GLY A 154 -3.96 -1.76 11.69
C GLY A 154 -4.37 -0.56 10.81
N ARG A 155 -3.48 -0.13 9.90
CA ARG A 155 -3.79 0.93 8.93
C ARG A 155 -4.91 0.54 7.97
N LEU A 156 -4.87 -0.68 7.45
CA LEU A 156 -5.91 -1.22 6.57
C LEU A 156 -7.27 -1.16 7.26
N PHE A 157 -7.38 -1.70 8.47
CA PHE A 157 -8.67 -1.74 9.17
C PHE A 157 -9.12 -0.37 9.69
N GLY A 158 -8.19 0.53 10.05
CA GLY A 158 -8.51 1.92 10.32
C GLY A 158 -9.17 2.61 9.11
N ALA A 159 -8.67 2.34 7.90
CA ALA A 159 -9.27 2.83 6.67
C ALA A 159 -10.59 2.12 6.32
N VAL A 160 -10.78 0.84 6.69
CA VAL A 160 -12.08 0.14 6.58
C VAL A 160 -13.16 0.79 7.45
N GLU A 161 -12.83 1.19 8.68
CA GLU A 161 -13.78 1.94 9.53
C GLU A 161 -14.13 3.30 8.93
N ARG A 162 -13.16 3.96 8.28
CA ARG A 162 -13.39 5.20 7.54
C ARG A 162 -14.34 4.97 6.35
N LEU A 163 -14.13 3.90 5.58
CA LEU A 163 -15.02 3.49 4.49
C LEU A 163 -16.44 3.24 4.97
N LYS A 164 -16.60 2.54 6.11
CA LYS A 164 -17.92 2.30 6.71
C LYS A 164 -18.69 3.60 6.94
N ARG A 165 -18.05 4.57 7.61
CA ARG A 165 -18.64 5.90 7.87
C ARG A 165 -18.93 6.68 6.58
N ALA A 166 -18.06 6.55 5.57
CA ALA A 166 -18.27 7.17 4.27
C ALA A 166 -19.49 6.59 3.55
N ALA A 167 -19.67 5.27 3.60
CA ALA A 167 -20.80 4.57 2.99
C ALA A 167 -22.14 4.95 3.66
N GLU A 168 -22.17 5.02 5.00
CA GLU A 168 -23.34 5.48 5.76
C GLU A 168 -23.77 6.90 5.36
N LYS A 169 -22.79 7.78 5.10
CA LYS A 169 -23.02 9.16 4.67
C LYS A 169 -23.18 9.31 3.15
N LYS A 170 -22.96 8.24 2.38
CA LYS A 170 -22.87 8.25 0.92
C LYS A 170 -21.90 9.33 0.40
N ASP A 171 -20.74 9.44 1.05
CA ASP A 171 -19.71 10.44 0.69
C ASP A 171 -18.70 9.83 -0.30
N PRO A 172 -18.74 10.16 -1.60
CA PRO A 172 -17.83 9.61 -2.61
C PRO A 172 -16.38 10.00 -2.39
N ARG A 173 -16.11 11.20 -1.87
CA ARG A 173 -14.73 11.67 -1.68
C ARG A 173 -14.07 10.93 -0.53
N GLU A 174 -14.79 10.80 0.59
CA GLU A 174 -14.30 10.06 1.75
C GLU A 174 -14.15 8.57 1.46
N ALA A 175 -15.08 7.98 0.70
CA ALA A 175 -15.01 6.57 0.29
C ALA A 175 -13.80 6.31 -0.61
N GLN A 176 -13.54 7.19 -1.59
CA GLN A 176 -12.35 7.10 -2.45
C GLN A 176 -11.04 7.24 -1.65
N ALA A 177 -10.98 8.19 -0.73
CA ALA A 177 -9.81 8.36 0.14
C ALA A 177 -9.57 7.14 1.04
N ALA A 178 -10.63 6.59 1.62
CA ALA A 178 -10.56 5.36 2.41
C ALA A 178 -10.10 4.16 1.55
N PHE A 179 -10.68 3.98 0.36
CA PHE A 179 -10.29 2.93 -0.59
C PHE A 179 -8.81 3.00 -0.97
N ALA A 180 -8.30 4.19 -1.27
CA ALA A 180 -6.88 4.37 -1.59
C ALA A 180 -5.98 3.97 -0.42
N GLN A 181 -6.35 4.33 0.83
CA GLN A 181 -5.60 3.95 2.03
C GLN A 181 -5.63 2.43 2.29
N ILE A 182 -6.79 1.78 2.13
CA ILE A 182 -6.92 0.31 2.21
C ILE A 182 -5.99 -0.34 1.19
N SER A 183 -6.01 0.14 -0.05
CA SER A 183 -5.21 -0.42 -1.16
C SER A 183 -3.71 -0.29 -0.91
N VAL A 184 -3.24 0.86 -0.42
CA VAL A 184 -1.83 1.08 -0.07
C VAL A 184 -1.39 0.17 1.08
N ALA A 185 -2.17 0.10 2.17
CA ALA A 185 -1.83 -0.73 3.31
C ALA A 185 -1.79 -2.23 2.96
N TYR A 186 -2.76 -2.68 2.14
CA TYR A 186 -2.80 -4.04 1.63
C TYR A 186 -1.59 -4.37 0.74
N ASP A 187 -1.24 -3.50 -0.21
CA ASP A 187 -0.07 -3.67 -1.08
C ASP A 187 1.24 -3.78 -0.28
N ARG A 188 1.42 -2.90 0.71
CA ARG A 188 2.59 -2.92 1.61
C ARG A 188 2.64 -4.20 2.44
N TYR A 189 1.49 -4.66 2.95
CA TYR A 189 1.42 -5.93 3.66
C TYR A 189 1.84 -7.10 2.77
N LEU A 190 1.34 -7.17 1.52
CA LEU A 190 1.72 -8.24 0.60
C LEU A 190 3.22 -8.24 0.30
N LYS A 191 3.82 -7.06 0.11
CA LYS A 191 5.27 -6.91 -0.14
C LYS A 191 6.10 -7.33 1.07
N ALA A 192 5.77 -6.84 2.26
CA ALA A 192 6.47 -7.18 3.50
C ALA A 192 6.26 -8.64 3.93
N GLY A 193 5.11 -9.22 3.57
CA GLY A 193 4.74 -10.60 3.88
C GLY A 193 5.31 -11.64 2.93
N TYR A 194 6.06 -11.26 1.88
CA TYR A 194 6.51 -12.17 0.81
C TYR A 194 5.35 -12.87 0.08
N LEU A 195 4.25 -12.16 -0.15
CA LEU A 195 3.07 -12.69 -0.85
C LEU A 195 3.04 -12.37 -2.34
N TYR A 196 4.03 -11.64 -2.84
CA TYR A 196 4.26 -11.45 -4.26
C TYR A 196 4.85 -12.72 -4.87
N ASP A 197 4.14 -13.31 -5.83
CA ASP A 197 4.55 -14.58 -6.48
C ASP A 197 5.80 -14.42 -7.36
N ALA A 198 6.08 -13.19 -7.79
CA ALA A 198 7.27 -12.82 -8.53
C ALA A 198 7.62 -11.36 -8.19
N TYR A 199 8.90 -11.04 -8.14
CA TYR A 199 9.36 -9.66 -8.18
C TYR A 199 9.59 -9.27 -9.63
N ASP A 200 9.28 -8.02 -9.97
CA ASP A 200 9.77 -7.43 -11.21
C ASP A 200 11.29 -7.29 -11.09
N PRO A 201 12.09 -7.99 -11.90
CA PRO A 201 13.55 -7.85 -11.86
C PRO A 201 14.00 -6.45 -12.28
N VAL A 202 13.15 -5.69 -12.98
CA VAL A 202 13.40 -4.32 -13.35
C VAL A 202 13.01 -3.40 -12.20
N THR A 203 14.01 -2.94 -11.46
CA THR A 203 13.82 -1.98 -10.36
C THR A 203 13.58 -0.55 -10.84
N SER A 204 14.03 -0.21 -12.06
CA SER A 204 13.78 1.09 -12.68
C SER A 204 13.58 0.96 -14.19
N THR A 205 12.46 1.46 -14.68
CA THR A 205 12.16 1.56 -16.12
C THR A 205 12.76 2.82 -16.73
N GLU A 206 13.23 3.78 -15.93
CA GLU A 206 13.78 5.07 -16.40
C GLU A 206 14.90 4.88 -17.42
N LYS A 207 15.74 3.85 -17.23
CA LYS A 207 16.84 3.51 -18.14
C LYS A 207 16.35 3.16 -19.56
N PHE A 208 15.14 2.63 -19.71
CA PHE A 208 14.55 2.33 -21.03
C PHE A 208 13.98 3.56 -21.73
N PHE A 209 13.82 4.67 -21.01
CA PHE A 209 13.29 5.94 -21.51
C PHE A 209 14.34 7.05 -21.53
N ALA A 210 15.63 6.72 -21.36
CA ALA A 210 16.72 7.71 -21.34
C ALA A 210 16.81 8.49 -22.66
N ASP A 211 16.64 7.80 -23.79
CA ASP A 211 16.72 8.38 -25.14
C ASP A 211 15.34 8.63 -25.77
N VAL A 212 14.26 8.40 -25.03
CA VAL A 212 12.89 8.59 -25.51
C VAL A 212 12.45 10.02 -25.15
N PRO A 213 12.21 10.91 -26.14
CA PRO A 213 11.75 12.25 -25.84
C PRO A 213 10.34 12.20 -25.23
N ASP A 214 10.05 13.08 -24.28
CA ASP A 214 8.75 13.12 -23.60
C ASP A 214 7.59 13.38 -24.59
N SER A 215 7.86 13.97 -25.76
CA SER A 215 6.87 14.13 -26.85
C SER A 215 6.41 12.80 -27.47
N ALA A 216 7.21 11.73 -27.34
CA ALA A 216 6.81 10.39 -27.76
C ALA A 216 5.84 9.74 -26.75
N LEU A 217 5.82 10.22 -25.51
CA LEU A 217 4.89 9.78 -24.48
C LEU A 217 3.59 10.61 -24.61
N ARG A 218 2.47 9.96 -24.92
CA ARG A 218 1.19 10.64 -25.14
C ARG A 218 0.50 10.96 -23.81
N PHE A 219 0.77 12.13 -23.25
CA PHE A 219 0.16 12.58 -21.99
C PHE A 219 -0.14 14.09 -22.01
N ALA A 220 -1.09 14.51 -21.17
CA ALA A 220 -1.34 15.92 -20.93
C ALA A 220 -0.40 16.43 -19.83
N PRO A 221 0.32 17.56 -20.03
CA PRO A 221 1.19 18.12 -19.00
C PRO A 221 0.43 18.33 -17.68
N PRO A 222 0.93 17.83 -16.53
CA PRO A 222 0.22 17.91 -15.25
C PRO A 222 -0.17 19.34 -14.82
N ALA A 223 0.58 20.34 -15.26
CA ALA A 223 0.29 21.75 -15.00
C ALA A 223 -0.90 22.29 -15.83
N ALA A 224 -1.13 21.72 -17.01
CA ALA A 224 -2.18 22.15 -17.94
C ALA A 224 -3.50 21.38 -17.71
N ASP A 225 -3.44 20.05 -17.57
CA ASP A 225 -4.59 19.19 -17.23
C ASP A 225 -4.20 18.23 -16.09
N PRO A 226 -4.35 18.66 -14.82
CA PRO A 226 -3.98 17.84 -13.68
C PRO A 226 -4.86 16.58 -13.59
N PRO A 227 -4.27 15.38 -13.40
CA PRO A 227 -5.03 14.14 -13.37
C PRO A 227 -5.98 14.07 -12.18
N LYS A 228 -7.19 13.59 -12.40
CA LYS A 228 -8.22 13.41 -11.38
C LYS A 228 -8.31 11.95 -10.96
N ILE A 229 -8.88 11.69 -9.79
CA ILE A 229 -9.22 10.32 -9.39
C ILE A 229 -10.12 9.72 -10.49
N LYS A 230 -9.89 8.45 -10.84
CA LYS A 230 -10.47 7.71 -11.98
C LYS A 230 -9.77 7.92 -13.32
N ASP A 231 -8.92 8.95 -13.48
CA ASP A 231 -8.20 9.14 -14.74
C ASP A 231 -7.13 8.06 -14.93
N LEU A 232 -6.93 7.70 -16.19
CA LEU A 232 -5.77 6.95 -16.64
C LEU A 232 -4.55 7.85 -16.62
N VAL A 233 -3.46 7.34 -16.09
CA VAL A 233 -2.25 8.11 -15.85
C VAL A 233 -1.01 7.42 -16.39
N LEU A 234 -0.03 8.23 -16.72
CA LEU A 234 1.32 7.84 -17.08
C LEU A 234 2.29 8.48 -16.08
N LEU A 235 3.25 7.70 -15.60
CA LEU A 235 4.33 8.23 -14.77
C LEU A 235 5.43 8.81 -15.66
N THR A 236 5.70 10.11 -15.54
CA THR A 236 6.59 10.85 -16.45
C THR A 236 8.06 10.86 -16.01
N ALA A 237 8.34 10.50 -14.76
CA ALA A 237 9.70 10.48 -14.21
C ALA A 237 9.86 9.46 -13.08
N GLY A 238 11.10 9.24 -12.65
CA GLY A 238 11.46 8.35 -11.55
C GLY A 238 11.52 6.87 -11.97
N PRO A 239 11.65 5.95 -10.99
CA PRO A 239 11.93 4.54 -11.26
C PRO A 239 10.82 3.83 -12.03
N ASP A 240 9.60 4.35 -12.03
CA ASP A 240 8.47 3.79 -12.74
C ASP A 240 8.11 4.61 -14.00
N LYS A 241 9.03 5.44 -14.54
CA LYS A 241 8.81 6.23 -15.77
C LYS A 241 8.28 5.34 -16.90
N GLY A 242 7.24 5.81 -17.58
CA GLY A 242 6.58 5.12 -18.69
C GLY A 242 5.53 4.07 -18.28
N LYS A 243 5.41 3.72 -16.99
CA LYS A 243 4.34 2.84 -16.52
C LYS A 243 3.00 3.57 -16.50
N THR A 244 1.94 2.86 -16.87
CA THR A 244 0.56 3.36 -16.85
C THR A 244 -0.23 2.79 -15.69
N GLY A 245 -1.32 3.46 -15.34
CA GLY A 245 -2.23 3.02 -14.29
C GLY A 245 -3.47 3.88 -14.20
N THR A 246 -4.24 3.67 -13.14
CA THR A 246 -5.36 4.53 -12.74
C THR A 246 -5.01 5.30 -11.47
N LEU A 247 -5.29 6.60 -11.44
CA LEU A 247 -5.18 7.39 -10.22
C LEU A 247 -6.36 7.05 -9.29
N ILE A 248 -6.08 6.42 -8.15
CA ILE A 248 -7.12 5.97 -7.20
C ILE A 248 -7.25 6.85 -5.97
N GLY A 249 -6.29 7.73 -5.70
CA GLY A 249 -6.36 8.65 -4.57
C GLY A 249 -5.23 9.67 -4.55
N LEU A 250 -5.36 10.62 -3.63
CA LEU A 250 -4.35 11.64 -3.35
C LEU A 250 -4.05 11.63 -1.85
N GLU A 251 -2.76 11.74 -1.51
CA GLU A 251 -2.30 11.86 -0.13
C GLU A 251 -1.61 13.22 0.04
N GLU A 252 -2.09 14.01 1.01
CA GLU A 252 -1.42 15.26 1.40
C GLU A 252 -0.60 15.00 2.66
N THR A 253 0.70 15.27 2.58
CA THR A 253 1.63 15.18 3.71
C THR A 253 2.20 16.55 4.02
N LEU A 254 2.42 16.84 5.30
CA LEU A 254 3.15 18.04 5.71
C LEU A 254 4.65 17.75 5.59
N GLY A 255 5.33 18.53 4.76
CA GLY A 255 6.79 18.51 4.68
C GLY A 255 7.42 19.06 5.95
N SER A 256 8.73 18.84 6.11
CA SER A 256 9.50 19.29 7.28
C SER A 256 9.45 20.82 7.52
N LYS A 257 9.09 21.60 6.50
CA LYS A 257 8.91 23.06 6.58
C LYS A 257 7.43 23.50 6.66
N GLY A 258 6.51 22.57 6.93
CA GLY A 258 5.06 22.83 6.95
C GLY A 258 4.42 22.94 5.56
N GLU A 259 5.20 22.84 4.49
CA GLU A 259 4.72 22.86 3.10
C GLU A 259 3.94 21.58 2.76
N LYS A 260 2.76 21.72 2.15
CA LYS A 260 1.93 20.58 1.77
C LYS A 260 2.52 19.89 0.54
N LYS A 261 3.00 18.66 0.71
CA LYS A 261 3.42 17.78 -0.38
C LYS A 261 2.25 16.88 -0.78
N LYS A 262 1.92 16.89 -2.07
CA LYS A 262 0.89 16.02 -2.64
C LYS A 262 1.54 14.80 -3.28
N SER A 263 1.01 13.63 -2.96
CA SER A 263 1.37 12.36 -3.57
C SER A 263 0.15 11.77 -4.26
N GLY A 264 0.35 11.23 -5.47
CA GLY A 264 -0.65 10.42 -6.16
C GLY A 264 -0.56 8.97 -5.71
N ILE A 265 -1.70 8.34 -5.48
CA ILE A 265 -1.81 6.90 -5.24
C ILE A 265 -2.28 6.27 -6.56
N VAL A 266 -1.36 5.60 -7.25
CA VAL A 266 -1.57 5.04 -8.57
C VAL A 266 -1.64 3.53 -8.47
N LYS A 267 -2.70 2.97 -9.05
CA LYS A 267 -2.84 1.53 -9.27
C LYS A 267 -2.32 1.22 -10.66
N LEU A 268 -1.19 0.52 -10.75
CA LEU A 268 -0.55 0.24 -12.05
C LEU A 268 -1.36 -0.79 -12.84
N ASP A 269 -1.35 -0.66 -14.17
CA ASP A 269 -2.06 -1.58 -15.07
C ASP A 269 -1.37 -2.95 -15.12
N ASN A 270 -0.05 -2.96 -14.95
CA ASN A 270 0.74 -4.17 -14.92
C ASN A 270 0.39 -4.99 -13.69
N THR A 271 -0.16 -6.18 -13.90
CA THR A 271 -0.34 -7.16 -12.82
C THR A 271 0.93 -7.96 -12.66
N ILE A 272 1.50 -7.99 -11.45
CA ILE A 272 2.67 -8.79 -11.13
C ILE A 272 2.21 -10.18 -10.68
N GLY A 273 2.88 -11.22 -11.17
CA GLY A 273 2.60 -12.62 -10.85
C GLY A 273 1.90 -13.36 -12.01
N ARG A 274 2.35 -14.59 -12.27
CA ARG A 274 1.79 -15.45 -13.34
C ARG A 274 0.44 -16.07 -12.97
N VAL A 275 0.22 -16.32 -11.68
CA VAL A 275 -0.93 -17.06 -11.16
C VAL A 275 -1.89 -16.13 -10.46
N SER A 276 -1.38 -15.32 -9.54
CA SER A 276 -2.14 -14.30 -8.85
C SER A 276 -1.85 -12.98 -9.55
N LYS A 277 -2.82 -12.42 -10.30
CA LYS A 277 -2.73 -11.06 -10.83
C LYS A 277 -2.78 -10.06 -9.68
N ILE A 278 -1.66 -9.89 -8.97
CA ILE A 278 -1.56 -8.96 -7.84
C ILE A 278 -1.39 -7.57 -8.42
N ARG A 279 -2.23 -6.64 -7.97
CA ARG A 279 -2.22 -5.24 -8.43
C ARG A 279 -1.22 -4.49 -7.59
N GLU A 280 -0.24 -3.87 -8.25
CA GLU A 280 0.73 -3.04 -7.57
C GLU A 280 0.15 -1.64 -7.34
N ILE A 281 0.23 -1.19 -6.08
CA ILE A 281 -0.10 0.19 -5.71
C ILE A 281 1.20 0.97 -5.48
N LYS A 282 1.31 2.13 -6.12
CA LYS A 282 2.42 3.06 -5.94
C LYS A 282 1.94 4.35 -5.32
N VAL A 283 2.73 4.86 -4.37
CA VAL A 283 2.58 6.23 -3.86
C VAL A 283 3.74 7.02 -4.43
N VAL A 284 3.44 7.99 -5.29
CA VAL A 284 4.43 8.75 -6.06
C VAL A 284 4.19 10.25 -5.90
N PRO A 285 5.22 11.11 -6.05
CA PRO A 285 5.03 12.55 -6.07
C PRO A 285 3.99 12.93 -7.13
N TYR A 286 3.02 13.77 -6.77
CA TYR A 286 1.93 14.11 -7.69
C TYR A 286 2.43 14.82 -8.97
N ALA A 287 3.55 15.53 -8.88
CA ALA A 287 4.17 16.24 -10.00
C ALA A 287 4.60 15.33 -11.17
N ILE A 288 4.81 14.03 -10.93
CA ILE A 288 5.22 13.06 -11.96
C ILE A 288 4.05 12.22 -12.49
N VAL A 289 2.84 12.48 -12.01
CA VAL A 289 1.62 11.79 -12.48
C VAL A 289 0.99 12.67 -13.54
N ALA A 290 0.99 12.20 -14.79
CA ALA A 290 0.33 12.89 -15.90
C ALA A 290 -0.89 12.12 -16.37
N LYS A 291 -1.91 12.82 -16.82
CA LYS A 291 -3.08 12.20 -17.43
C LYS A 291 -2.70 11.64 -18.80
N ARG A 292 -3.01 10.37 -19.03
CA ARG A 292 -2.77 9.71 -20.33
C ARG A 292 -3.75 10.29 -21.36
N LEU A 293 -3.25 10.61 -22.55
CA LEU A 293 -4.11 10.97 -23.68
C LEU A 293 -4.39 9.69 -24.46
N ASP A 294 -5.64 9.26 -24.47
CA ASP A 294 -6.02 8.04 -25.17
C ASP A 294 -5.73 8.16 -26.68
N THR A 295 -5.26 7.05 -27.25
CA THR A 295 -5.37 6.85 -28.69
C THR A 295 -6.78 6.34 -28.94
N GLU A 296 -7.57 6.98 -29.81
CA GLU A 296 -9.02 6.74 -30.02
C GLU A 296 -9.48 5.29 -30.27
N GLY A 297 -8.59 4.29 -30.29
CA GLY A 297 -8.89 2.85 -30.44
C GLY A 297 -8.68 1.95 -29.22
N GLU A 298 -8.01 2.42 -28.15
CA GLU A 298 -7.75 1.61 -26.93
C GLU A 298 -8.72 1.95 -25.80
N ARG A 299 -10.03 1.92 -26.06
CA ARG A 299 -11.02 2.02 -24.98
C ARG A 299 -11.00 0.74 -24.13
N ASP A 300 -10.18 0.82 -23.08
CA ASP A 300 -10.04 0.01 -21.88
C ASP A 300 -10.96 -1.22 -21.70
N ALA A 301 -10.30 -2.38 -21.68
CA ALA A 301 -10.78 -3.58 -20.99
C ALA A 301 -10.86 -3.38 -19.45
N VAL A 302 -10.29 -2.30 -18.91
CA VAL A 302 -10.17 -2.03 -17.45
C VAL A 302 -11.53 -1.71 -16.80
N PHE A 303 -12.45 -1.08 -17.53
CA PHE A 303 -13.83 -0.84 -17.08
C PHE A 303 -14.86 -1.78 -17.73
N SER A 304 -14.42 -2.56 -18.72
CA SER A 304 -15.26 -3.51 -19.46
C SER A 304 -15.21 -4.91 -18.82
N ILE A 305 -15.60 -5.04 -17.56
CA ILE A 305 -15.89 -6.37 -17.00
C ILE A 305 -17.22 -6.81 -17.63
N LYS A 306 -17.16 -7.69 -18.63
CA LYS A 306 -18.36 -8.33 -19.19
C LYS A 306 -19.08 -9.06 -18.04
N LYS A 307 -20.37 -8.77 -17.87
CA LYS A 307 -21.27 -9.51 -16.98
C LYS A 307 -21.33 -10.98 -17.38
#